data_AF-A0A962PIT3-F1
#
_entry.id   AF-A0A962PIT3-F1
#
_cell.length_a   1.000
_cell.length_b   1.000
_cell.length_c   1.000
_cell.angle_alpha   90.00
_cell.angle_beta   90.00
_cell.angle_gamma   90.00
#
_symmetry.space_group_name_H-M   'P 1'
#
loop_
_entity.id
_entity.type
_entity.pdbx_description
1 polymer ?
#
loop_
_entity_poly.entity_id
_entity_poly.type
_entity_poly.pdbx_seq_one_letter_code
_entity_poly.pdbx_strand_id
1 'polypeptide(L)'
;MFSCKNQAYFYFFSGFFLALLLAGSFFLGILTNLRPPVVVVQQQTPPGGSRPAADTPTDPAVSPENQAAESSSPNLQDLSPNERFAKEFESFLNNFIKDLHKETSEYKKDRRILKAVADPYNLNGTENAEKSYKTFRDDIAPMLRKKGQQIVNIFPKSDKVVDALLADKPEDVKKDLLSTWEDMKKDQMSSLVDYFEKEDQLIQAYEKLLKFYFVHSKLYSLNVETGNLVFRNKKYQKEADQILDEIQALRDEQKKH
;
A
#
# COMPACT_ATOMS: atom_id res chain seq x y z
N MET A 1 -16.28 39.46 25.80
CA MET A 1 -15.91 38.46 26.82
C MET A 1 -15.89 37.10 26.14
N PHE A 2 -14.71 36.63 25.71
CA PHE A 2 -14.57 35.25 25.25
C PHE A 2 -14.60 34.34 26.48
N SER A 3 -15.55 33.41 26.50
CA SER A 3 -15.72 32.47 27.60
C SER A 3 -14.47 31.60 27.74
N CYS A 4 -13.88 31.54 28.94
CA CYS A 4 -12.70 30.71 29.25
C CYS A 4 -12.86 29.22 28.86
N LYS A 5 -14.09 28.75 28.56
CA LYS A 5 -14.35 27.39 28.08
C LYS A 5 -13.84 27.13 26.66
N ASN A 6 -13.82 28.11 25.75
CA ASN A 6 -13.35 27.89 24.36
C ASN A 6 -11.82 27.82 24.25
N GLN A 7 -11.09 28.36 25.21
CA GLN A 7 -9.63 28.39 25.15
C GLN A 7 -9.01 27.00 25.44
N ALA A 8 -9.67 26.18 26.25
CA ALA A 8 -9.25 24.80 26.51
C ALA A 8 -9.44 23.87 25.30
N TYR A 9 -10.46 24.11 24.46
CA TYR A 9 -10.66 23.39 23.19
C TYR A 9 -9.49 23.57 22.23
N PHE A 10 -8.98 24.79 22.14
CA PHE A 10 -7.91 25.13 21.21
C PHE A 10 -6.61 24.39 21.53
N TYR A 11 -6.23 24.30 22.81
CA TYR A 11 -4.98 23.64 23.21
C TYR A 11 -5.03 22.11 23.15
N PHE A 12 -6.19 21.49 23.42
CA PHE A 12 -6.31 20.03 23.36
C PHE A 12 -6.29 19.53 21.91
N PHE A 13 -7.01 20.22 21.02
CA PHE A 13 -6.99 19.89 19.59
C PHE A 13 -5.66 20.27 18.93
N SER A 14 -5.05 21.42 19.25
CA SER A 14 -3.77 21.80 18.63
C SER A 14 -2.63 20.85 19.00
N GLY A 15 -2.59 20.34 20.24
CA GLY A 15 -1.56 19.40 20.70
C GLY A 15 -1.65 18.02 20.02
N PHE A 16 -2.86 17.48 19.89
CA PHE A 16 -3.09 16.19 19.24
C PHE A 16 -2.92 16.26 17.72
N PHE A 17 -3.34 17.37 17.08
CA PHE A 17 -3.14 17.58 15.65
C PHE A 17 -1.67 17.84 15.29
N LEU A 18 -0.90 18.53 16.14
CA LEU A 18 0.54 18.65 15.93
C LEU A 18 1.24 17.29 16.03
N ALA A 19 0.77 16.40 16.93
CA ALA A 19 1.27 15.03 17.01
C ALA A 19 0.88 14.19 15.76
N LEU A 20 -0.30 14.39 15.18
CA LEU A 20 -0.73 13.76 13.92
C LEU A 20 0.04 14.30 12.71
N LEU A 21 0.33 15.60 12.64
CA LEU A 21 1.18 16.21 11.62
C LEU A 21 2.62 15.69 11.70
N LEU A 22 3.16 15.55 12.91
CA LEU A 22 4.48 14.95 13.13
C LEU A 22 4.49 13.44 12.83
N ALA A 23 3.37 12.73 13.08
CA ALA A 23 3.20 11.34 12.66
C ALA A 23 3.08 11.20 11.13
N GLY A 24 2.50 12.18 10.43
CA GLY A 24 2.45 12.27 8.97
C GLY A 24 3.84 12.22 8.31
N SER A 25 4.84 12.84 8.92
CA SER A 25 6.25 12.72 8.50
C SER A 25 6.83 11.32 8.75
N PHE A 26 6.31 10.62 9.77
CA PHE A 26 6.65 9.22 10.05
C PHE A 26 6.03 8.25 9.04
N PHE A 27 4.88 8.60 8.45
CA PHE A 27 4.24 7.79 7.40
C PHE A 27 5.10 7.66 6.15
N LEU A 28 5.82 8.70 5.70
CA LEU A 28 6.81 8.56 4.61
C LEU A 28 7.99 7.67 5.02
N GLY A 29 8.45 7.72 6.28
CA GLY A 29 9.53 6.87 6.79
C GLY A 29 9.17 5.36 6.85
N ILE A 30 7.90 5.02 7.10
CA ILE A 30 7.42 3.62 7.07
C ILE A 30 7.31 3.11 5.62
N LEU A 31 7.23 4.00 4.62
CA LEU A 31 7.11 3.56 3.23
C LEU A 31 8.40 2.87 2.71
N THR A 32 9.56 3.09 3.33
CA THR A 32 10.88 2.70 2.80
C THR A 32 11.55 1.49 3.49
N ASN A 33 11.07 0.99 4.64
CA ASN A 33 11.88 0.14 5.53
C ASN A 33 11.42 -1.31 5.80
N LEU A 34 10.67 -1.94 4.90
CA LEU A 34 10.31 -3.37 5.03
C LEU A 34 11.21 -4.26 4.18
N ARG A 35 12.19 -4.91 4.83
CA ARG A 35 13.02 -5.99 4.26
C ARG A 35 12.09 -7.10 3.71
N PRO A 36 12.28 -7.57 2.47
CA PRO A 36 11.39 -8.59 1.91
C PRO A 36 11.61 -9.95 2.60
N PRO A 37 10.53 -10.69 2.96
CA PRO A 37 10.64 -12.12 3.19
C PRO A 37 10.89 -12.84 1.86
N VAL A 38 11.68 -13.92 1.92
CA VAL A 38 11.97 -14.82 0.80
C VAL A 38 10.66 -15.49 0.37
N VAL A 39 10.20 -15.21 -0.85
CA VAL A 39 9.06 -15.90 -1.45
C VAL A 39 9.58 -17.20 -2.06
N VAL A 40 9.33 -18.32 -1.38
CA VAL A 40 9.55 -19.66 -1.95
C VAL A 40 8.33 -19.99 -2.80
N VAL A 41 8.52 -20.05 -4.12
CA VAL A 41 7.52 -20.59 -5.04
C VAL A 41 7.47 -22.10 -4.81
N GLN A 42 6.42 -22.60 -4.14
CA GLN A 42 6.17 -24.03 -4.00
C GLN A 42 5.81 -24.61 -5.38
N GLN A 43 6.75 -25.34 -5.97
CA GLN A 43 6.45 -26.31 -7.02
C GLN A 43 5.67 -27.48 -6.39
N GLN A 44 4.44 -27.70 -6.85
CA GLN A 44 3.65 -28.87 -6.48
C GLN A 44 4.28 -30.12 -7.10
N THR A 45 4.77 -31.03 -6.27
CA THR A 45 5.09 -32.41 -6.64
C THR A 45 3.86 -33.32 -6.48
N PRO A 46 3.66 -34.33 -7.34
CA PRO A 46 2.51 -35.25 -7.29
C PRO A 46 2.60 -36.24 -6.12
N PRO A 47 1.47 -36.82 -5.67
CA PRO A 47 1.40 -37.61 -4.45
C PRO A 47 1.80 -39.07 -4.70
N GLY A 48 2.70 -39.59 -3.87
CA GLY A 48 2.99 -41.01 -3.83
C GLY A 48 3.91 -41.39 -2.68
N GLY A 49 3.46 -42.36 -1.86
CA GLY A 49 4.37 -43.19 -1.05
C GLY A 49 4.15 -43.15 0.46
N SER A 50 3.49 -44.18 0.97
CA SER A 50 3.23 -44.52 2.37
C SER A 50 4.48 -44.82 3.20
N ARG A 51 4.51 -44.44 4.50
CA ARG A 51 5.10 -45.22 5.63
C ARG A 51 4.81 -44.58 7.01
N PRO A 52 5.08 -45.24 8.17
CA PRO A 52 4.06 -45.52 9.18
C PRO A 52 4.32 -44.85 10.56
N ALA A 53 3.42 -45.15 11.48
CA ALA A 53 3.32 -44.70 12.86
C ALA A 53 4.58 -44.90 13.73
N ALA A 54 4.80 -43.96 14.66
CA ALA A 54 5.46 -44.18 15.94
C ALA A 54 4.97 -43.14 16.98
N ASP A 55 4.86 -43.63 18.21
CA ASP A 55 4.15 -43.10 19.39
C ASP A 55 4.78 -41.87 20.08
N THR A 56 3.90 -40.95 20.54
CA THR A 56 3.64 -40.42 21.90
C THR A 56 4.81 -40.07 22.87
N PRO A 57 4.59 -39.33 23.99
CA PRO A 57 4.11 -37.95 24.22
C PRO A 57 5.15 -37.09 24.99
N THR A 58 5.03 -35.75 25.03
CA THR A 58 5.48 -34.98 26.22
C THR A 58 4.70 -33.67 26.34
N ASP A 59 3.85 -33.62 27.36
CA ASP A 59 3.21 -32.45 27.95
C ASP A 59 4.29 -31.51 28.54
N PRO A 60 4.13 -30.18 28.46
CA PRO A 60 4.09 -29.48 29.73
C PRO A 60 3.06 -28.35 29.80
N ALA A 61 2.35 -28.38 30.93
CA ALA A 61 2.05 -27.23 31.78
C ALA A 61 1.24 -26.09 31.14
N VAL A 62 -0.09 -26.27 31.20
CA VAL A 62 -1.05 -25.16 31.26
C VAL A 62 -0.76 -24.33 32.52
N SER A 63 -0.18 -23.15 32.33
CA SER A 63 -0.20 -22.08 33.34
C SER A 63 -1.53 -21.33 33.20
N PRO A 64 -2.39 -21.31 34.22
CA PRO A 64 -3.52 -20.38 34.24
C PRO A 64 -3.01 -18.99 34.62
N GLU A 65 -3.88 -18.00 34.46
CA GLU A 65 -3.77 -16.66 35.07
C GLU A 65 -3.11 -15.57 34.22
N ASN A 66 -3.89 -15.10 33.24
CA ASN A 66 -4.02 -13.68 32.99
C ASN A 66 -5.51 -13.37 32.75
N GLN A 67 -6.26 -13.30 33.84
CA GLN A 67 -7.61 -12.75 33.82
C GLN A 67 -7.51 -11.27 33.45
N ALA A 68 -7.93 -10.98 32.24
CA ALA A 68 -8.78 -9.85 31.88
C ALA A 68 -8.71 -8.65 32.85
N ALA A 69 -7.78 -7.74 32.58
CA ALA A 69 -8.12 -6.32 32.71
C ALA A 69 -9.12 -6.01 31.58
N GLU A 70 -10.38 -6.42 31.77
CA GLU A 70 -11.51 -5.82 31.06
C GLU A 70 -11.42 -4.33 31.34
N SER A 71 -10.82 -3.64 30.38
CA SER A 71 -10.73 -2.20 30.35
C SER A 71 -12.16 -1.74 30.12
N SER A 72 -12.88 -1.49 31.21
CA SER A 72 -14.24 -0.94 31.21
C SER A 72 -14.21 0.39 30.48
N SER A 73 -14.29 0.32 29.16
CA SER A 73 -14.39 1.49 28.31
C SER A 73 -15.70 2.17 28.71
N PRO A 74 -15.66 3.44 29.16
CA PRO A 74 -16.85 4.15 29.60
C PRO A 74 -17.91 4.05 28.52
N ASN A 75 -19.14 3.69 28.91
CA ASN A 75 -20.28 3.63 28.01
C ASN A 75 -20.42 5.02 27.36
N LEU A 76 -20.47 5.08 26.02
CA LEU A 76 -20.53 6.33 25.24
C LEU A 76 -21.71 7.24 25.64
N GLN A 77 -22.73 6.65 26.26
CA GLN A 77 -23.93 7.34 26.73
C GLN A 77 -23.68 8.19 27.99
N ASP A 78 -22.68 7.86 28.80
CA ASP A 78 -22.38 8.56 30.07
C ASP A 78 -21.45 9.78 29.88
N LEU A 79 -20.91 9.94 28.67
CA LEU A 79 -20.03 11.05 28.31
C LEU A 79 -20.82 12.32 28.01
N SER A 80 -20.24 13.47 28.33
CA SER A 80 -20.76 14.75 27.86
C SER A 80 -20.82 14.77 26.32
N PRO A 81 -21.72 15.57 25.71
CA PRO A 81 -21.83 15.65 24.25
C PRO A 81 -20.49 15.93 23.53
N ASN A 82 -19.60 16.67 24.18
CA ASN A 82 -18.29 17.03 23.63
C ASN A 82 -17.28 15.89 23.72
N GLU A 83 -17.26 15.16 24.83
CA GLU A 83 -16.42 13.96 24.97
C GLU A 83 -16.87 12.85 24.02
N ARG A 84 -18.19 12.70 23.82
CA ARG A 84 -18.74 11.76 22.83
C ARG A 84 -18.29 12.13 21.42
N PHE A 85 -18.44 13.40 21.03
CA PHE A 85 -17.97 13.88 19.73
C PHE A 85 -16.46 13.65 19.53
N ALA A 86 -15.65 13.98 20.54
CA ALA A 86 -14.21 13.77 20.46
C ALA A 86 -13.86 12.29 20.23
N LYS A 87 -14.51 11.37 20.95
CA LYS A 87 -14.33 9.92 20.73
C LYS A 87 -14.82 9.44 19.37
N GLU A 88 -15.94 9.94 18.87
CA GLU A 88 -16.45 9.60 17.54
C GLU A 88 -15.51 10.07 16.44
N PHE A 89 -15.01 11.31 16.55
CA PHE A 89 -14.05 11.88 15.61
C PHE A 89 -12.70 11.14 15.66
N GLU A 90 -12.20 10.84 16.86
CA GLU A 90 -10.99 10.03 17.05
C GLU A 90 -11.14 8.62 16.46
N SER A 91 -12.29 7.96 16.70
CA SER A 91 -12.59 6.65 16.14
C SER A 91 -12.60 6.69 14.60
N PHE A 92 -13.20 7.73 14.02
CA PHE A 92 -13.15 7.98 12.59
C PHE A 92 -11.72 8.14 12.07
N LEU A 93 -10.89 9.00 12.69
CA LEU A 93 -9.50 9.21 12.28
C LEU A 93 -8.68 7.90 12.35
N ASN A 94 -8.86 7.13 13.43
CA ASN A 94 -8.18 5.85 13.60
C ASN A 94 -8.58 4.84 12.52
N ASN A 95 -9.86 4.79 12.15
CA ASN A 95 -10.35 3.93 11.07
C ASN A 95 -9.84 4.40 9.71
N PHE A 96 -9.86 5.70 9.44
CA PHE A 96 -9.32 6.29 8.22
C PHE A 96 -7.84 5.94 8.02
N ILE A 97 -7.03 6.12 9.05
CA ILE A 97 -5.60 5.79 9.03
C ILE A 97 -5.39 4.29 8.81
N LYS A 98 -6.18 3.45 9.50
CA LYS A 98 -6.10 1.99 9.37
C LYS A 98 -6.43 1.53 7.95
N ASP A 99 -7.49 2.07 7.35
CA ASP A 99 -7.90 1.74 5.98
C ASP A 99 -6.85 2.19 4.97
N LEU A 100 -6.35 3.42 5.10
CA LEU A 100 -5.28 3.94 4.24
C LEU A 100 -4.02 3.07 4.32
N HIS A 101 -3.60 2.68 5.52
CA HIS A 101 -2.45 1.83 5.73
C HIS A 101 -2.66 0.42 5.15
N LYS A 102 -3.83 -0.17 5.37
CA LYS A 102 -4.18 -1.50 4.86
C LYS A 102 -4.13 -1.52 3.34
N GLU A 103 -4.85 -0.63 2.67
CA GLU A 103 -4.94 -0.58 1.21
C GLU A 103 -3.56 -0.31 0.58
N THR A 104 -2.77 0.60 1.16
CA THR A 104 -1.40 0.89 0.70
C THR A 104 -0.47 -0.32 0.88
N SER A 105 -0.59 -1.05 1.99
CA SER A 105 0.21 -2.26 2.25
C SER A 105 -0.13 -3.39 1.26
N GLU A 106 -1.42 -3.59 0.98
CA GLU A 106 -1.88 -4.55 -0.03
C GLU A 106 -1.38 -4.18 -1.42
N TYR A 107 -1.49 -2.90 -1.81
CA TYR A 107 -0.93 -2.39 -3.06
C TYR A 107 0.56 -2.74 -3.21
N LYS A 108 1.37 -2.50 -2.17
CA LYS A 108 2.81 -2.81 -2.18
C LYS A 108 3.11 -4.30 -2.33
N LYS A 109 2.29 -5.17 -1.76
CA LYS A 109 2.44 -6.62 -1.91
C LYS A 109 2.19 -7.01 -3.37
N ASP A 110 1.10 -6.51 -3.94
CA ASP A 110 0.70 -6.83 -5.30
C ASP A 110 1.66 -6.26 -6.34
N ARG A 111 2.20 -5.06 -6.10
CA ARG A 111 3.21 -4.43 -6.96
C ARG A 111 4.41 -5.32 -7.27
N ARG A 112 4.75 -6.27 -6.40
CA ARG A 112 5.84 -7.25 -6.64
C ARG A 112 5.60 -8.08 -7.91
N ILE A 113 4.35 -8.23 -8.33
CA ILE A 113 3.99 -8.94 -9.57
C ILE A 113 4.61 -8.30 -10.81
N LEU A 114 4.85 -6.98 -10.82
CA LEU A 114 5.51 -6.27 -11.93
C LEU A 114 6.89 -6.86 -12.23
N LYS A 115 7.67 -7.14 -11.19
CA LYS A 115 8.99 -7.78 -11.33
C LYS A 115 8.85 -9.24 -11.77
N ALA A 116 7.88 -9.96 -11.20
CA ALA A 116 7.70 -11.39 -11.47
C ALA A 116 7.28 -11.66 -12.93
N VAL A 117 6.34 -10.88 -13.48
CA VAL A 117 5.87 -11.06 -14.87
C VAL A 117 6.92 -10.65 -15.91
N ALA A 118 7.83 -9.74 -15.56
CA ALA A 118 8.96 -9.35 -16.40
C ALA A 118 10.24 -10.16 -16.14
N ASP A 119 10.16 -11.22 -15.33
CA ASP A 119 11.29 -12.09 -15.06
C ASP A 119 11.74 -12.80 -16.35
N PRO A 120 13.04 -12.76 -16.72
CA PRO A 120 13.56 -13.42 -17.91
C PRO A 120 13.16 -14.90 -18.09
N TYR A 121 13.02 -15.66 -17.00
CA TYR A 121 12.60 -17.06 -17.05
C TYR A 121 11.15 -17.20 -17.53
N ASN A 122 10.28 -16.23 -17.21
CA ASN A 122 8.88 -16.18 -17.64
C ASN A 122 8.70 -15.65 -19.08
N LEU A 123 9.78 -15.21 -19.71
CA LEU A 123 9.79 -14.62 -21.04
C LEU A 123 10.54 -15.48 -22.07
N ASN A 124 11.09 -16.62 -21.66
CA ASN A 124 11.82 -17.50 -22.55
C ASN A 124 10.86 -18.21 -23.53
N GLY A 125 10.96 -17.87 -24.81
CA GLY A 125 10.10 -18.39 -25.88
C GLY A 125 8.90 -17.49 -26.19
N THR A 126 8.40 -17.58 -27.44
CA THR A 126 7.33 -16.71 -27.96
C THR A 126 6.02 -16.82 -27.20
N GLU A 127 5.56 -18.04 -26.91
CA GLU A 127 4.29 -18.26 -26.19
C GLU A 127 4.32 -17.67 -24.78
N ASN A 128 5.44 -17.85 -24.07
CA ASN A 128 5.63 -17.31 -22.72
C ASN A 128 5.69 -15.78 -22.73
N ALA A 129 6.44 -15.18 -23.67
CA ALA A 129 6.50 -13.73 -23.82
C ALA A 129 5.13 -13.12 -24.17
N GLU A 130 4.37 -13.77 -25.06
CA GLU A 130 3.02 -13.35 -25.41
C GLU A 130 2.07 -13.44 -24.22
N LYS A 131 2.08 -14.56 -23.50
CA LYS A 131 1.26 -14.77 -22.31
C LYS A 131 1.57 -13.72 -21.24
N SER A 132 2.85 -13.50 -20.94
CA SER A 132 3.27 -12.50 -19.95
C SER A 132 2.85 -11.09 -20.35
N TYR A 133 2.97 -10.72 -21.64
CA TYR A 133 2.49 -9.43 -22.13
C TYR A 133 0.96 -9.28 -22.01
N LYS A 134 0.18 -10.28 -22.42
CA LYS A 134 -1.29 -10.24 -22.33
C LYS A 134 -1.77 -10.19 -20.88
N THR A 135 -1.27 -11.08 -20.03
CA THR A 135 -1.60 -11.07 -18.58
C THR A 135 -1.23 -9.72 -17.95
N PHE A 136 -0.10 -9.13 -18.33
CA PHE A 136 0.24 -7.81 -17.84
C PHE A 136 -0.78 -6.74 -18.25
N ARG A 137 -1.05 -6.65 -19.56
CA ARG A 137 -1.88 -5.61 -20.15
C ARG A 137 -3.35 -5.72 -19.73
N ASP A 138 -3.88 -6.94 -19.71
CA ASP A 138 -5.31 -7.19 -19.55
C ASP A 138 -5.69 -7.34 -18.06
N ASP A 139 -4.79 -7.87 -17.22
CA ASP A 139 -5.09 -8.17 -15.83
C ASP A 139 -4.30 -7.29 -14.85
N ILE A 140 -2.95 -7.32 -14.92
CA ILE A 140 -2.09 -6.74 -13.88
C ILE A 140 -2.13 -5.22 -13.87
N ALA A 141 -1.90 -4.57 -15.02
CA ALA A 141 -1.83 -3.12 -15.09
C ALA A 141 -3.18 -2.45 -14.74
N PRO A 142 -4.34 -2.91 -15.25
CA PRO A 142 -5.64 -2.40 -14.82
C PRO A 142 -5.92 -2.63 -13.33
N MET A 143 -5.56 -3.81 -12.79
CA MET A 143 -5.72 -4.11 -11.37
C MET A 143 -4.92 -3.12 -10.50
N LEU A 144 -3.64 -2.90 -10.80
CA LEU A 144 -2.80 -1.98 -10.03
C LEU A 144 -3.32 -0.54 -10.10
N ARG A 145 -3.64 -0.05 -11.30
CA ARG A 145 -4.24 1.30 -11.47
C ARG A 145 -5.52 1.47 -10.67
N LYS A 146 -6.41 0.46 -10.71
CA LYS A 146 -7.65 0.45 -9.93
C LYS A 146 -7.37 0.51 -8.43
N LYS A 147 -6.40 -0.27 -7.93
CA LYS A 147 -6.02 -0.23 -6.50
C LYS A 147 -5.42 1.12 -6.09
N GLY A 148 -4.58 1.72 -6.92
CA GLY A 148 -4.08 3.07 -6.67
C GLY A 148 -5.21 4.10 -6.58
N GLN A 149 -6.17 4.05 -7.51
CA GLN A 149 -7.34 4.90 -7.47
C GLN A 149 -8.24 4.65 -6.24
N GLN A 150 -8.35 3.40 -5.78
CA GLN A 150 -9.10 3.07 -4.55
C GLN A 150 -8.49 3.73 -3.32
N ILE A 151 -7.16 3.80 -3.23
CA ILE A 151 -6.44 4.47 -2.14
C ILE A 151 -6.71 5.98 -2.16
N VAL A 152 -6.59 6.62 -3.32
CA VAL A 152 -6.92 8.06 -3.47
C VAL A 152 -8.40 8.32 -3.14
N ASN A 153 -9.29 7.41 -3.49
CA ASN A 153 -10.73 7.52 -3.22
C ASN A 153 -11.13 7.33 -1.74
N ILE A 154 -10.20 7.05 -0.82
CA ILE A 154 -10.50 7.02 0.61
C ILE A 154 -10.85 8.43 1.10
N PHE A 155 -10.14 9.46 0.61
CA PHE A 155 -10.36 10.86 0.99
C PHE A 155 -11.79 11.38 0.70
N PRO A 156 -12.33 11.29 -0.52
CA PRO A 156 -13.69 11.75 -0.80
C PRO A 156 -14.78 10.89 -0.11
N LYS A 157 -14.48 9.66 0.29
CA LYS A 157 -15.39 8.87 1.14
C LYS A 157 -15.40 9.40 2.57
N SER A 158 -14.23 9.74 3.09
CA SER A 158 -14.04 10.33 4.40
C SER A 158 -14.68 11.71 4.54
N ASP A 159 -14.71 12.52 3.47
CA ASP A 159 -15.38 13.83 3.46
C ASP A 159 -16.83 13.74 3.93
N LYS A 160 -17.57 12.75 3.43
CA LYS A 160 -18.97 12.53 3.80
C LYS A 160 -19.14 12.20 5.29
N VAL A 161 -18.16 11.51 5.87
CA VAL A 161 -18.19 11.14 7.29
C VAL A 161 -17.86 12.35 8.15
N VAL A 162 -16.87 13.15 7.74
CA VAL A 162 -16.53 14.42 8.42
C VAL A 162 -17.71 15.37 8.39
N ASP A 163 -18.33 15.58 7.23
CA ASP A 163 -19.52 16.44 7.11
C ASP A 163 -20.66 16.00 8.02
N ALA A 164 -20.90 14.68 8.11
CA ALA A 164 -21.91 14.12 8.99
C ALA A 164 -21.58 14.31 10.48
N LEU A 165 -20.32 14.10 10.89
CA LEU A 165 -19.88 14.31 12.28
C LEU A 165 -19.97 15.78 12.72
N LEU A 166 -19.86 16.71 11.77
CA LEU A 166 -19.88 18.15 12.01
C LEU A 166 -21.25 18.80 11.82
N ALA A 167 -22.28 18.05 11.37
CA ALA A 167 -23.57 18.60 10.97
C ALA A 167 -24.26 19.42 12.09
N ASP A 168 -24.19 18.96 13.33
CA ASP A 168 -24.84 19.59 14.49
C ASP A 168 -23.89 20.47 15.31
N LYS A 169 -22.72 20.82 14.76
CA LYS A 169 -21.72 21.65 15.46
C LYS A 169 -21.95 23.14 15.19
N PRO A 170 -21.58 24.01 16.15
CA PRO A 170 -21.52 25.44 15.92
C PRO A 170 -20.68 25.78 14.68
N GLU A 171 -21.09 26.81 13.93
CA GLU A 171 -20.50 27.15 12.63
C GLU A 171 -19.00 27.51 12.73
N ASP A 172 -18.59 28.15 13.83
CA ASP A 172 -17.19 28.44 14.12
C ASP A 172 -16.36 27.15 14.28
N VAL A 173 -16.86 26.20 15.08
CA VAL A 173 -16.21 24.89 15.28
C VAL A 173 -16.15 24.09 13.98
N LYS A 174 -17.25 24.09 13.23
CA LYS A 174 -17.34 23.41 11.93
C LYS A 174 -16.32 23.97 10.94
N LYS A 175 -16.24 25.30 10.82
CA LYS A 175 -15.30 25.97 9.91
C LYS A 175 -13.85 25.64 10.26
N ASP A 176 -13.48 25.69 11.53
CA ASP A 176 -12.10 25.41 11.97
C ASP A 176 -11.71 23.95 11.71
N LEU A 177 -12.61 23.00 12.01
CA LEU A 177 -12.35 21.57 11.78
C LEU A 177 -12.33 21.21 10.30
N LEU A 178 -13.23 21.77 9.48
CA LEU A 178 -13.20 21.59 8.04
C LEU A 178 -11.93 22.16 7.43
N SER A 179 -11.49 23.35 7.85
CA SER A 179 -10.22 23.93 7.38
C SER A 179 -9.05 22.99 7.70
N THR A 180 -8.99 22.48 8.92
CA THR A 180 -7.93 21.56 9.34
C THR A 180 -7.96 20.25 8.56
N TRP A 181 -9.15 19.71 8.32
CA TRP A 181 -9.34 18.53 7.50
C TRP A 181 -8.88 18.76 6.05
N GLU A 182 -9.28 19.86 5.42
CA GLU A 182 -8.87 20.22 4.07
C GLU A 182 -7.35 20.39 3.94
N ASP A 183 -6.71 21.05 4.91
CA ASP A 183 -5.25 21.22 4.92
C ASP A 183 -4.54 19.85 5.02
N MET A 184 -4.98 18.99 5.93
CA MET A 184 -4.45 17.63 6.07
C MET A 184 -4.65 16.82 4.78
N LYS A 185 -5.85 16.89 4.18
CA LYS A 185 -6.13 16.22 2.90
C LYS A 185 -5.21 16.73 1.80
N LYS A 186 -5.03 18.04 1.67
CA LYS A 186 -4.20 18.63 0.63
C LYS A 186 -2.77 18.11 0.69
N ASP A 187 -2.17 18.12 1.89
CA ASP A 187 -0.78 17.67 2.09
C ASP A 187 -0.60 16.17 1.79
N GLN A 188 -1.52 15.35 2.30
CA GLN A 188 -1.45 13.89 2.13
C GLN A 188 -1.85 13.45 0.72
N MET A 189 -2.89 14.05 0.13
CA MET A 189 -3.39 13.70 -1.19
C MET A 189 -2.41 14.11 -2.28
N SER A 190 -1.75 15.27 -2.17
CA SER A 190 -0.69 15.65 -3.11
C SER A 190 0.41 14.60 -3.15
N SER A 191 0.88 14.15 -1.99
CA SER A 191 1.94 13.13 -1.89
C SER A 191 1.51 11.78 -2.49
N LEU A 192 0.26 11.37 -2.29
CA LEU A 192 -0.29 10.13 -2.85
C LEU A 192 -0.50 10.22 -4.36
N VAL A 193 -0.99 11.36 -4.85
CA VAL A 193 -1.15 11.60 -6.30
C VAL A 193 0.21 11.53 -6.97
N ASP A 194 1.22 12.26 -6.46
CA ASP A 194 2.59 12.23 -7.00
C ASP A 194 3.17 10.81 -7.00
N TYR A 195 2.93 10.03 -5.93
CA TYR A 195 3.34 8.63 -5.86
C TYR A 195 2.71 7.78 -6.96
N PHE A 196 1.38 7.88 -7.14
CA PHE A 196 0.66 7.06 -8.12
C PHE A 196 0.90 7.51 -9.57
N GLU A 197 1.23 8.77 -9.81
CA GLU A 197 1.69 9.23 -11.13
C GLU A 197 3.01 8.55 -11.52
N LYS A 198 4.00 8.56 -10.62
CA LYS A 198 5.29 7.85 -10.85
C LYS A 198 5.10 6.34 -10.99
N GLU A 199 4.14 5.80 -10.25
CA GLU A 199 3.80 4.38 -10.34
C GLU A 199 3.15 4.02 -11.67
N ASP A 200 2.28 4.88 -12.24
CA ASP A 200 1.75 4.67 -13.58
C ASP A 200 2.84 4.74 -14.65
N GLN A 201 3.80 5.67 -14.55
CA GLN A 201 4.98 5.71 -15.41
C GLN A 201 5.77 4.39 -15.35
N LEU A 202 5.96 3.84 -14.15
CA LEU A 202 6.62 2.55 -13.99
C LEU A 202 5.83 1.40 -14.62
N ILE A 203 4.51 1.37 -14.44
CA ILE A 203 3.63 0.37 -15.08
C ILE A 203 3.75 0.46 -16.61
N GLN A 204 3.74 1.67 -17.18
CA GLN A 204 3.92 1.89 -18.62
C GLN A 204 5.29 1.41 -19.10
N ALA A 205 6.36 1.65 -18.34
CA ALA A 205 7.71 1.18 -18.68
C ALA A 205 7.80 -0.36 -18.69
N TYR A 206 7.16 -1.03 -17.72
CA TYR A 206 7.03 -2.50 -17.74
C TYR A 206 6.20 -3.00 -18.92
N GLU A 207 5.10 -2.32 -19.27
CA GLU A 207 4.30 -2.67 -20.44
C GLU A 207 5.14 -2.60 -21.73
N LYS A 208 5.91 -1.51 -21.87
CA LYS A 208 6.84 -1.29 -22.97
C LYS A 208 7.88 -2.41 -23.06
N LEU A 209 8.48 -2.80 -21.93
CA LEU A 209 9.45 -3.90 -21.85
C LEU A 209 8.84 -5.23 -22.29
N LEU A 210 7.68 -5.59 -21.74
CA LEU A 210 7.01 -6.87 -22.04
C LEU A 210 6.57 -6.93 -23.50
N LYS A 211 6.01 -5.83 -24.02
CA LYS A 211 5.67 -5.71 -25.44
C LYS A 211 6.91 -5.87 -26.31
N PHE A 212 8.03 -5.25 -25.95
CA PHE A 212 9.29 -5.35 -26.68
C PHE A 212 9.77 -6.81 -26.76
N TYR A 213 9.80 -7.51 -25.62
CA TYR A 213 10.15 -8.93 -25.60
C TYR A 213 9.16 -9.79 -26.41
N PHE A 214 7.86 -9.57 -26.30
CA PHE A 214 6.89 -10.29 -27.12
C PHE A 214 7.15 -10.11 -28.62
N VAL A 215 7.27 -8.87 -29.10
CA VAL A 215 7.49 -8.53 -30.52
C VAL A 215 8.78 -9.14 -31.05
N HIS A 216 9.83 -9.18 -30.22
CA HIS A 216 11.15 -9.68 -30.61
C HIS A 216 11.48 -11.07 -30.04
N SER A 217 10.45 -11.84 -29.65
CA SER A 217 10.61 -13.12 -28.96
C SER A 217 11.39 -14.20 -29.70
N LYS A 218 11.53 -14.07 -31.02
CA LYS A 218 12.34 -14.97 -31.87
C LYS A 218 13.81 -14.55 -31.98
N LEU A 219 14.18 -13.42 -31.39
CA LEU A 219 15.48 -12.75 -31.61
C LEU A 219 16.37 -12.68 -30.36
N TYR A 220 15.89 -13.20 -29.24
CA TYR A 220 16.67 -13.38 -28.02
C TYR A 220 16.60 -14.82 -27.52
N SER A 221 17.49 -15.14 -26.58
CA SER A 221 17.45 -16.37 -25.79
C SER A 221 17.82 -16.06 -24.34
N LEU A 222 17.32 -16.87 -23.42
CA LEU A 222 17.73 -16.81 -22.03
C LEU A 222 19.18 -17.32 -21.88
N ASN A 223 20.06 -16.51 -21.31
CA ASN A 223 21.35 -16.95 -20.82
C ASN A 223 21.15 -17.54 -19.41
N VAL A 224 21.26 -18.86 -19.29
CA VAL A 224 20.99 -19.60 -18.05
C VAL A 224 21.97 -19.28 -16.93
N GLU A 225 23.22 -18.90 -17.25
CA GLU A 225 24.25 -18.58 -16.26
C GLU A 225 24.01 -17.22 -15.60
N THR A 226 23.56 -16.24 -16.40
CA THR A 226 23.33 -14.86 -15.91
C THR A 226 21.87 -14.59 -15.55
N GLY A 227 20.95 -15.46 -15.98
CA GLY A 227 19.51 -15.26 -15.83
C GLY A 227 18.95 -14.13 -16.70
N ASN A 228 19.69 -13.64 -17.69
CA ASN A 228 19.30 -12.49 -18.53
C ASN A 228 18.87 -12.92 -19.94
N LEU A 229 17.98 -12.14 -20.57
CA LEU A 229 17.69 -12.29 -21.99
C LEU A 229 18.78 -11.61 -22.82
N VAL A 230 19.31 -12.33 -23.81
CA VAL A 230 20.37 -11.84 -24.69
C VAL A 230 19.87 -11.82 -26.13
N PHE A 231 19.86 -10.65 -26.75
CA PHE A 231 19.52 -10.49 -28.16
C PHE A 231 20.71 -10.80 -29.06
N ARG A 232 20.44 -11.47 -30.19
CA ARG A 232 21.45 -11.66 -31.24
C ARG A 232 21.84 -10.35 -31.93
N ASN A 233 20.88 -9.43 -32.03
CA ASN A 233 21.07 -8.11 -32.63
C ASN A 233 21.41 -7.08 -31.54
N LYS A 234 22.60 -6.46 -31.65
CA LYS A 234 23.07 -5.42 -30.72
C LYS A 234 22.15 -4.21 -30.62
N LYS A 235 21.40 -3.87 -31.68
CA LYS A 235 20.43 -2.78 -31.66
C LYS A 235 19.29 -3.09 -30.67
N TYR A 236 18.71 -4.29 -30.75
CA TYR A 236 17.63 -4.70 -29.86
C TYR A 236 18.12 -4.91 -28.42
N GLN A 237 19.36 -5.39 -28.24
CA GLN A 237 19.97 -5.41 -26.91
C GLN A 237 20.01 -4.00 -26.29
N LYS A 238 20.52 -3.02 -27.04
CA LYS A 238 20.62 -1.63 -26.56
C LYS A 238 19.24 -1.04 -26.26
N GLU A 239 18.22 -1.31 -27.07
CA GLU A 239 16.85 -0.84 -26.81
C GLU A 239 16.26 -1.49 -25.55
N ALA A 240 16.49 -2.79 -25.32
CA ALA A 240 16.06 -3.45 -24.08
C ALA A 240 16.77 -2.87 -22.85
N ASP A 241 18.10 -2.69 -22.92
CA ASP A 241 18.90 -2.13 -21.85
C ASP A 241 18.41 -0.71 -21.48
N GLN A 242 18.08 0.12 -22.48
CA GLN A 242 17.50 1.45 -22.26
C GLN A 242 16.17 1.42 -21.50
N ILE A 243 15.29 0.47 -21.81
CA ILE A 243 14.01 0.31 -21.10
C ILE A 243 14.25 -0.17 -19.67
N LEU A 244 15.22 -1.07 -19.46
CA LEU A 244 15.60 -1.53 -18.11
C LEU A 244 16.20 -0.40 -17.26
N ASP A 245 17.04 0.45 -17.86
CA ASP A 245 17.59 1.64 -17.21
C ASP A 245 16.48 2.65 -16.84
N GLU A 246 15.50 2.85 -17.73
CA GLU A 246 14.31 3.66 -17.46
C GLU A 246 13.52 3.14 -16.25
N ILE A 247 13.24 1.82 -16.22
CA ILE A 247 12.58 1.16 -15.09
C ILE A 247 13.39 1.33 -13.79
N GLN A 248 14.72 1.19 -13.86
CA GLN A 248 15.59 1.32 -12.70
C GLN A 248 15.60 2.76 -12.16
N ALA A 249 15.68 3.76 -13.05
CA ALA A 249 15.61 5.18 -12.69
C ALA A 249 14.29 5.53 -11.98
N LEU A 250 13.14 5.09 -12.54
CA LEU A 250 11.82 5.30 -11.92
C LEU A 250 11.72 4.66 -10.53
N ARG A 251 12.29 3.46 -10.36
CA ARG A 251 12.33 2.78 -9.05
C ARG A 251 13.20 3.51 -8.04
N ASP A 252 14.32 4.08 -8.47
CA ASP A 252 15.23 4.81 -7.58
C ASP A 252 14.67 6.19 -7.21
N GLU A 253 13.94 6.84 -8.11
CA GLU A 253 13.19 8.05 -7.80
C GLU A 253 12.13 7.79 -6.72
N GLN A 254 11.37 6.70 -6.84
CA GLN A 254 10.36 6.32 -5.85
C GLN A 254 10.93 5.95 -4.47
N LYS A 255 12.22 5.60 -4.34
CA LYS A 255 12.83 5.34 -3.03
C LYS A 255 13.22 6.61 -2.28
N LYS A 256 13.31 7.75 -2.97
CA LYS A 256 13.69 9.04 -2.38
C LYS A 256 12.53 9.74 -1.68
N HIS A 257 11.31 9.27 -1.93
CA HIS A 257 10.06 9.71 -1.32
C HIS A 257 9.56 8.61 -0.38
#